data_AF-A0AA43BZB5-F1
#
_entry.id   AF-A0AA43BZB5-F1
#
_cell.length_a   1.000
_cell.length_b   1.000
_cell.length_c   1.000
_cell.angle_alpha   90.00
_cell.angle_beta   90.00
_cell.angle_gamma   90.00
#
_symmetry.space_group_name_H-M   'P 1'
#
loop_
_entity.id
_entity.type
_entity.pdbx_description
1 polymer ?
#
loop_
_entity_poly.entity_id
_entity_poly.type
_entity_poly.pdbx_seq_one_letter_code
_entity_poly.pdbx_strand_id
1 'polypeptide(L)' 'MSRPVVEQRRLQHRGREFHFVSYDGRPANFKRAQPATTPAWWLMSAGTRWEVMPFHPGRDAAELDLAFTAWLDAYVFPIT' A
#
# COMPACT_ATOMS: atom_id res chain seq x y z
N MET A 1 2.85 24.69 2.72
CA MET A 1 2.95 23.33 2.18
C MET A 1 2.60 22.36 3.29
N SER A 2 1.52 21.61 3.13
CA SER A 2 1.06 20.62 4.13
C SER A 2 2.06 19.47 4.23
N ARG A 3 2.29 18.94 5.43
CA ARG A 3 3.12 17.75 5.61
C ARG A 3 2.50 16.57 4.86
N PRO A 4 3.31 15.73 4.19
CA PRO A 4 2.92 14.39 3.76
C PRO A 4 2.16 13.67 4.87
N VAL A 5 0.88 13.35 4.65
CA VAL A 5 0.12 12.54 5.60
C VAL A 5 0.29 11.09 5.19
N VAL A 6 1.17 10.39 5.90
CA VAL A 6 1.31 8.94 5.75
C VAL A 6 0.13 8.29 6.44
N GLU A 7 -0.72 7.63 5.65
CA GLU A 7 -1.84 6.85 6.15
C GLU A 7 -1.40 5.42 6.45
N GLN A 8 -1.98 4.83 7.49
CA GLN A 8 -1.70 3.45 7.88
C GLN A 8 -3.01 2.74 8.18
N ARG A 9 -3.09 1.47 7.78
CA ARG A 9 -4.26 0.64 7.99
C ARG A 9 -3.85 -0.77 8.37
N ARG A 10 -4.44 -1.29 9.43
CA ARG A 10 -4.28 -2.68 9.87
C ARG A 10 -5.55 -3.44 9.55
N LEU A 11 -5.41 -4.57 8.89
CA LEU A 11 -6.53 -5.39 8.45
C LEU A 11 -6.35 -6.82 8.96
N GLN A 12 -7.40 -7.37 9.56
CA GLN A 12 -7.47 -8.78 9.90
C GLN A 12 -8.06 -9.55 8.72
N HIS A 13 -7.32 -10.51 8.18
CA HIS A 13 -7.80 -11.36 7.08
C HIS A 13 -7.29 -12.79 7.25
N ARG A 14 -8.18 -13.78 7.13
CA ARG A 14 -7.90 -15.21 7.31
C ARG A 14 -7.09 -15.53 8.58
N GLY A 15 -7.45 -14.90 9.70
CA GLY A 15 -6.80 -15.10 11.00
C GLY A 15 -5.41 -14.49 11.15
N ARG A 16 -4.99 -13.60 10.23
CA ARG A 16 -3.70 -12.90 10.27
C ARG A 16 -3.91 -11.39 10.20
N GLU A 17 -3.07 -10.64 10.93
CA GLU A 17 -2.98 -9.18 10.80
C GLU A 17 -2.04 -8.80 9.66
N PHE A 18 -2.46 -7.81 8.85
CA PHE A 18 -1.67 -7.22 7.79
C PHE A 18 -1.56 -5.71 7.99
N HIS A 19 -0.36 -5.16 7.78
CA HIS A 19 -0.07 -3.74 7.96
C HIS A 19 0.20 -3.06 6.62
N PHE A 20 -0.71 -2.16 6.26
CA PHE A 20 -0.64 -1.35 5.05
C PHE A 20 -0.24 0.09 5.38
N VAL A 21 0.63 0.67 4.56
CA VAL A 21 1.13 2.04 4.71
C VAL A 21 1.09 2.75 3.36
N SER A 22 0.58 3.98 3.31
CA SER A 22 0.64 4.82 2.12
C SER A 22 1.96 5.59 2.05
N TYR A 23 2.46 5.79 0.84
CA TYR A 23 3.52 6.75 0.57
C TYR A 23 3.06 7.68 -0.54
N ASP A 24 3.40 8.97 -0.45
CA ASP A 24 3.09 10.00 -1.47
C ASP A 24 3.86 9.83 -2.79
N GLY A 25 4.57 8.72 -2.95
CA GLY A 25 5.53 8.55 -4.04
C GLY A 25 6.78 9.40 -3.83
N ARG A 26 7.63 9.45 -4.86
CA ARG A 26 8.87 10.23 -4.85
C ARG A 26 9.05 10.90 -6.21
N PRO A 27 9.53 12.14 -6.27
CA PRO A 27 9.92 12.74 -7.54
C PRO A 27 11.07 11.95 -8.15
N ALA A 28 11.20 12.03 -9.48
CA ALA A 28 12.33 11.43 -10.18
C ALA A 28 13.66 11.96 -9.62
N ASN A 29 14.62 11.08 -9.42
CA ASN A 29 15.99 11.43 -9.07
C ASN A 29 16.91 11.06 -10.23
N PHE A 30 17.08 11.99 -11.17
CA PHE A 30 17.91 11.81 -12.37
C PHE A 30 19.37 11.50 -12.05
N LYS A 31 19.91 12.04 -10.94
CA LYS A 31 21.29 11.75 -10.50
C LYS A 31 21.48 10.29 -10.08
N ARG A 32 20.41 9.60 -9.68
CA ARG A 32 20.42 8.19 -9.28
C ARG A 32 19.69 7.29 -10.29
N ALA A 33 19.32 7.82 -11.46
CA ALA A 33 18.48 7.16 -12.45
C ALA A 33 17.19 6.54 -11.86
N GLN A 34 16.61 7.16 -10.82
CA GLN A 34 15.37 6.68 -10.22
C GLN A 34 14.18 7.40 -10.86
N PRO A 35 13.23 6.68 -11.48
CA PRO A 35 12.01 7.28 -11.99
C PRO A 35 11.15 7.83 -10.85
N ALA A 36 10.24 8.74 -11.18
CA ALA A 36 9.22 9.17 -10.23
C ALA A 36 8.33 7.98 -9.88
N THR A 37 7.93 7.88 -8.62
CA THR A 37 6.90 6.93 -8.18
C THR A 37 5.64 7.69 -7.82
N THR A 38 4.49 7.12 -8.15
CA THR A 38 3.19 7.68 -7.76
C THR A 38 2.87 7.34 -6.31
N PRO A 39 1.96 8.09 -5.67
CA PRO A 39 1.43 7.68 -4.39
C PRO A 39 0.81 6.28 -4.43
N ALA A 40 1.15 5.43 -3.46
CA ALA A 40 0.71 4.04 -3.42
C ALA A 40 0.58 3.51 -1.99
N TRP A 41 -0.28 2.52 -1.83
CA TRP A 41 -0.37 1.66 -0.65
C TRP A 41 0.60 0.50 -0.76
N TRP A 42 1.27 0.19 0.35
CA TRP A 42 2.25 -0.87 0.45
C TRP A 42 1.91 -1.81 1.60
N LEU A 43 2.04 -3.11 1.37
CA LEU A 43 2.03 -4.11 2.43
C LEU A 43 3.43 -4.23 3.03
N MET A 44 3.52 -4.09 4.34
CA MET A 44 4.75 -4.29 5.11
C MET A 44 4.78 -5.72 5.65
N SER A 45 5.69 -6.55 5.17
CA SER A 45 5.80 -7.95 5.61
C SER A 45 7.25 -8.40 5.69
N ALA A 46 7.69 -8.85 6.87
CA ALA A 46 9.02 -9.42 7.12
C ALA A 46 10.22 -8.58 6.58
N GLY A 47 10.12 -7.25 6.65
CA GLY A 47 11.16 -6.34 6.13
C GLY A 47 11.07 -6.07 4.63
N THR A 48 10.18 -6.75 3.91
CA THR A 48 9.84 -6.50 2.50
C THR A 48 8.62 -5.61 2.39
N ARG A 49 8.56 -4.84 1.30
CA ARG A 49 7.42 -3.98 0.95
C ARG A 49 6.88 -4.41 -0.40
N TRP A 50 5.58 -4.59 -0.47
CA TRP A 50 4.88 -4.98 -1.70
C TRP A 50 3.92 -3.87 -2.08
N GLU A 51 4.02 -3.37 -3.32
CA GLU A 51 3.05 -2.38 -3.81
C GLU A 51 1.71 -3.09 -4.00
N VAL A 52 0.66 -2.50 -3.43
CA VAL A 52 -0.69 -3.09 -3.39
C VAL A 52 -1.56 -2.42 -4.45
N MET A 53 -1.62 -1.09 -4.40
CA MET A 53 -2.48 -0.27 -5.26
C MET A 53 -2.11 1.21 -5.16
N PRO A 54 -2.52 2.06 -6.12
CA PRO A 54 -2.38 3.51 -6.00
C PRO A 54 -3.07 4.08 -4.75
N PHE A 55 -2.48 5.12 -4.17
CA PHE A 55 -3.06 5.88 -3.06
C PHE A 55 -3.87 7.05 -3.62
N HIS A 56 -5.12 7.14 -3.17
CA HIS A 56 -6.00 8.27 -3.44
C HIS A 56 -6.50 8.83 -2.11
N PRO A 57 -6.24 10.11 -1.81
CA PRO A 57 -6.73 10.74 -0.59
C PRO A 57 -8.26 10.69 -0.50
N GLY A 58 -8.78 10.45 0.70
CA GLY A 58 -10.22 10.48 0.96
C GLY A 58 -11.00 9.25 0.48
N ARG A 59 -10.31 8.16 0.10
CA ARG A 59 -10.97 6.88 -0.16
C ARG A 59 -11.56 6.32 1.13
N ASP A 60 -12.74 5.72 1.03
CA ASP A 60 -13.45 5.19 2.19
C ASP A 60 -12.70 4.00 2.83
N ALA A 61 -12.83 3.87 4.15
CA ALA A 61 -12.17 2.85 4.93
C ALA A 61 -12.62 1.42 4.60
N ALA A 62 -13.90 1.21 4.28
CA ALA A 62 -14.43 -0.10 3.89
C ALA A 62 -14.02 -0.45 2.46
N GLU A 63 -13.98 0.53 1.56
CA GLU A 63 -13.45 0.35 0.20
C GLU A 63 -11.97 -0.06 0.21
N LEU A 64 -11.17 0.56 1.09
CA LEU A 64 -9.76 0.17 1.29
C LEU A 64 -9.64 -1.27 1.81
N ASP A 65 -10.46 -1.66 2.78
CA ASP A 65 -10.43 -3.04 3.30
C ASP A 65 -10.78 -4.07 2.22
N LEU A 66 -11.81 -3.79 1.40
CA LEU A 66 -12.18 -4.67 0.29
C LEU A 66 -11.03 -4.81 -0.72
N ALA A 67 -10.39 -3.70 -1.08
CA ALA A 67 -9.27 -3.72 -2.02
C ALA A 67 -8.05 -4.48 -1.45
N PHE A 68 -7.74 -4.29 -0.17
CA PHE A 68 -6.65 -5.01 0.50
C PHE A 68 -6.94 -6.49 0.65
N THR A 69 -8.15 -6.87 1.03
CA THR A 69 -8.58 -8.28 1.08
C THR A 69 -8.46 -8.93 -0.30
N ALA A 70 -8.95 -8.28 -1.35
CA ALA A 70 -8.85 -8.79 -2.72
C ALA A 70 -7.40 -9.00 -3.16
N TRP A 71 -6.51 -8.05 -2.85
CA TRP A 71 -5.08 -8.19 -3.13
C TRP A 71 -4.44 -9.33 -2.34
N LEU A 72 -4.76 -9.46 -1.05
CA LEU A 72 -4.26 -10.57 -0.21
C LEU A 72 -4.72 -11.93 -0.74
N ASP A 73 -5.97 -12.05 -1.19
CA ASP A 73 -6.47 -13.28 -1.79
C ASP A 73 -5.78 -13.61 -3.12
N ALA A 74 -5.44 -12.60 -3.93
CA ALA A 74 -4.75 -12.80 -5.20
C ALA A 74 -3.26 -13.18 -5.04
N TYR A 75 -2.55 -12.58 -4.07
CA TYR A 75 -1.09 -12.66 -4.00
C TYR A 75 -0.53 -13.38 -2.77
N VAL A 76 -1.28 -13.41 -1.66
CA VAL A 76 -0.84 -14.06 -0.40
C VAL A 76 -1.53 -15.39 -0.19
N PHE A 77 -2.80 -15.51 -0.60
CA PHE A 77 -3.60 -16.73 -0.48
C PHE A 77 -4.18 -17.22 -1.82
N PRO A 78 -3.37 -17.31 -2.89
CA PRO A 78 -3.87 -17.76 -4.19
C PRO A 78 -4.45 -19.17 -4.05
N ILE A 79 -5.63 -19.37 -4.63
CA ILE A 79 -6.20 -20.72 -4.77
C ILE A 79 -5.29 -21.48 -5.73
N THR A 80 -4.65 -22.52 -5.22
CA THR A 80 -3.72 -23.39 -5.96
C THR A 80 -4.46 -24.59 -6.54
#